data_AF-A0A2I0KYM9-F1
#
_entry.id   AF-A0A2I0KYM9-F1
#
_cell.length_a   1.000
_cell.length_b   1.000
_cell.length_c   1.000
_cell.angle_alpha   90.00
_cell.angle_beta   90.00
_cell.angle_gamma   90.00
#
_symmetry.space_group_name_H-M   'P 1'
#
loop_
_entity.id
_entity.type
_entity.pdbx_description
1 polymer ?
#
loop_
_entity_poly.entity_id
_entity_poly.type
_entity_poly.pdbx_seq_one_letter_code
_entity_poly.pdbx_strand_id
1 'polypeptide(L)'
;MYGHVARLAEEIKKGAESVEGVEAKLWQVPEMLPEDVLAKLSAPPKSDVPIISPDQLPEADGLIFGFPTRFGMMASQFKAFFDATGGLWRTQKLAGKPAGIFYSTGSQGGGQETTA
;
A
#
# COMPACT_ATOMS: atom_id res chain seq x y z
N MET A 1 9.84 1.03 2.70
CA MET A 1 11.00 1.19 3.62
C MET A 1 11.89 -0.04 3.79
N TYR A 2 11.45 -1.32 3.78
CA TYR A 2 12.39 -2.47 3.91
C TYR A 2 12.22 -3.56 2.84
N GLY A 3 11.50 -3.27 1.74
CA GLY A 3 11.35 -4.18 0.61
C GLY A 3 10.43 -5.39 0.81
N HIS A 4 10.19 -5.87 2.04
CA HIS A 4 9.35 -7.06 2.28
C HIS A 4 7.94 -6.95 1.69
N VAL A 5 7.26 -5.82 1.94
CA VAL A 5 5.92 -5.55 1.39
C VAL A 5 5.97 -5.42 -0.13
N ALA A 6 7.02 -4.83 -0.70
CA ALA A 6 7.17 -4.71 -2.15
C ALA A 6 7.29 -6.10 -2.80
N ARG A 7 8.09 -6.99 -2.21
CA ARG A 7 8.19 -8.39 -2.65
C ARG A 7 6.85 -9.13 -2.57
N LEU A 8 6.09 -8.95 -1.49
CA LEU A 8 4.73 -9.52 -1.39
C LEU A 8 3.81 -8.96 -2.48
N ALA A 9 3.90 -7.65 -2.76
CA ALA A 9 3.10 -7.01 -3.79
C ALA A 9 3.43 -7.52 -5.19
N GLU A 10 4.70 -7.79 -5.50
CA GLU A 10 5.12 -8.42 -6.76
C GLU A 10 4.54 -9.82 -6.93
N GLU A 11 4.53 -10.65 -5.88
CA GLU A 11 3.95 -12.00 -5.95
C GLU A 11 2.42 -11.95 -6.05
N ILE A 12 1.76 -11.03 -5.35
CA ILE A 12 0.31 -10.80 -5.49
C ILE A 12 -0.02 -10.33 -6.91
N LYS A 13 0.79 -9.43 -7.48
CA LYS A 13 0.67 -8.96 -8.86
C LYS A 13 0.75 -10.13 -9.83
N LYS A 14 1.78 -10.97 -9.75
CA LYS A 14 1.92 -12.18 -10.57
C LYS A 14 0.71 -13.12 -10.45
N GLY A 15 0.21 -13.29 -9.22
CA GLY A 15 -1.00 -14.08 -8.95
C GLY A 15 -2.23 -13.51 -9.64
N ALA A 16 -2.46 -12.20 -9.53
CA ALA A 16 -3.58 -11.52 -10.18
C ALA A 16 -3.48 -11.60 -11.71
N GLU A 17 -2.30 -11.32 -12.28
CA GLU A 17 -2.03 -11.36 -13.73
C GLU A 17 -2.11 -12.79 -14.32
N SER A 18 -2.10 -13.84 -13.48
CA SER A 18 -2.28 -15.22 -13.96
C SER A 18 -3.73 -15.53 -14.37
N VAL A 19 -4.69 -14.68 -14.01
CA VAL A 19 -6.10 -14.82 -14.35
C VAL A 19 -6.38 -14.11 -15.67
N GLU A 20 -7.00 -14.81 -16.62
CA GLU A 20 -7.35 -14.25 -17.93
C GLU A 20 -8.24 -13.01 -17.79
N GLY A 21 -7.87 -11.92 -18.47
CA GLY A 21 -8.59 -10.66 -18.45
C GLY A 21 -8.30 -9.76 -17.24
N VAL A 22 -7.40 -10.15 -16.33
CA VAL A 22 -7.00 -9.33 -15.17
C VAL A 22 -5.71 -8.58 -15.46
N GLU A 23 -5.76 -7.25 -15.37
CA GLU A 23 -4.58 -6.37 -15.40
C GLU A 23 -4.27 -5.90 -13.98
N ALA A 24 -3.01 -6.08 -13.53
CA ALA A 24 -2.57 -5.60 -12.23
C ALA A 24 -1.48 -4.53 -12.36
N LYS A 25 -1.71 -3.37 -11.75
CA LYS A 25 -0.73 -2.26 -11.69
C LYS A 25 -0.19 -2.12 -10.28
N LEU A 26 1.12 -2.02 -10.15
CA LEU A 26 1.79 -1.78 -8.87
C LEU A 26 2.04 -0.29 -8.71
N TRP A 27 1.67 0.23 -7.54
CA TRP A 27 1.88 1.63 -7.16
C TRP A 27 2.44 1.73 -5.75
N GLN A 28 3.16 2.82 -5.49
CA GLN A 28 3.69 3.14 -4.17
C GLN A 28 2.99 4.40 -3.63
N VAL A 29 2.62 4.38 -2.35
CA VAL A 29 2.10 5.58 -1.67
C VAL A 29 3.22 6.59 -1.41
N PRO A 30 2.94 7.90 -1.42
CA PRO A 30 3.94 8.93 -1.17
C PRO A 30 4.67 8.72 0.16
N GLU A 31 5.99 8.85 0.13
CA GLU A 31 6.81 8.88 1.34
C GLU A 31 6.66 10.23 2.04
N MET A 32 6.66 10.21 3.37
CA MET A 32 6.49 11.40 4.22
C MET A 32 7.70 11.67 5.11
N LEU A 33 8.58 10.69 5.27
CA LEU A 33 9.82 10.89 6.00
C LEU A 33 10.82 11.70 5.15
N PRO A 34 11.46 12.72 5.74
CA PRO A 34 12.57 13.42 5.10
C PRO A 34 13.71 12.48 4.70
N GLU A 35 14.46 12.83 3.66
CA GLU A 35 15.55 11.99 3.14
C GLU A 35 16.65 11.74 4.19
N ASP A 36 16.94 12.70 5.07
CA ASP A 36 17.93 12.53 6.15
C ASP A 36 17.47 11.51 7.21
N VAL A 37 16.16 11.42 7.46
CA VAL A 37 15.57 10.42 8.36
C VAL A 37 15.62 9.05 7.69
N LEU A 38 15.28 8.94 6.41
CA LEU A 38 15.37 7.70 5.64
C LEU A 38 16.80 7.14 5.61
N ALA A 39 17.80 8.02 5.43
CA ALA A 39 19.20 7.65 5.46
C ALA A 39 19.62 7.07 6.83
N LYS A 40 19.17 7.69 7.93
CA LYS A 40 19.42 7.19 9.31
C LYS A 40 18.76 5.84 9.59
N LEU A 41 17.64 5.54 8.93
CA LEU A 41 16.92 4.27 9.07
C LEU A 41 17.46 3.17 8.16
N SER A 42 18.52 3.43 7.40
CA SER A 42 19.07 2.53 6.38
C SER A 42 17.99 2.06 5.41
N ALA A 43 17.09 2.97 5.02
CA ALA A 43 16.09 2.67 4.01
C ALA A 43 16.79 2.33 2.68
N PRO A 44 16.31 1.31 1.94
CA PRO A 44 16.81 0.98 0.63
C PRO A 44 16.53 2.14 -0.35
N PRO A 45 17.20 2.14 -1.51
CA PRO A 45 16.97 3.13 -2.55
C PRO A 45 15.49 3.22 -2.96
N LYS A 46 15.11 4.38 -3.51
CA LYS A 46 13.77 4.59 -4.09
C LYS A 46 13.51 3.51 -5.14
N SER A 47 12.31 2.93 -5.09
CA SER A 47 11.83 2.00 -6.11
C SER A 47 11.49 2.76 -7.39
N ASP A 48 11.53 2.05 -8.51
CA ASP A 48 11.00 2.46 -9.82
C ASP A 48 9.47 2.39 -9.91
N VAL A 49 8.81 1.81 -8.91
CA VAL A 49 7.35 1.76 -8.81
C VAL A 49 6.78 3.18 -8.77
N PRO A 50 5.82 3.53 -9.64
CA PRO A 50 5.28 4.87 -9.71
C PRO A 50 4.48 5.23 -8.45
N ILE A 51 4.51 6.51 -8.09
CA ILE A 51 3.77 7.02 -6.93
C ILE A 51 2.30 7.26 -7.31
N ILE A 52 1.38 6.75 -6.50
CA ILE A 52 -0.06 6.95 -6.70
C ILE A 52 -0.57 8.23 -6.03
N SER A 53 -1.45 8.93 -6.72
CA SER A 53 -2.28 9.99 -6.18
C SER A 53 -3.68 9.45 -5.79
N PRO A 54 -4.34 9.96 -4.72
CA PRO A 54 -5.65 9.48 -4.30
C PRO A 54 -6.70 9.45 -5.43
N ASP A 55 -6.70 10.44 -6.31
CA ASP A 55 -7.65 10.58 -7.43
C ASP A 55 -7.54 9.48 -8.50
N GLN A 56 -6.48 8.69 -8.49
CA GLN A 56 -6.31 7.54 -9.39
C GLN A 56 -6.97 6.26 -8.84
N LEU A 57 -7.29 6.19 -7.55
CA LEU A 57 -7.96 5.02 -6.95
C LEU A 57 -9.25 4.58 -7.68
N PRO A 58 -10.11 5.50 -8.18
CA PRO A 58 -11.31 5.11 -8.90
C PRO A 58 -11.06 4.41 -10.25
N GLU A 59 -9.87 4.53 -10.84
CA GLU A 59 -9.50 3.91 -12.11
C GLU A 59 -9.42 2.38 -12.02
N ALA A 60 -9.15 1.84 -10.82
CA ALA A 60 -9.04 0.40 -10.60
C ALA A 60 -10.40 -0.21 -10.25
N ASP A 61 -10.71 -1.40 -10.77
CA ASP A 61 -11.94 -2.12 -10.43
C ASP A 61 -11.87 -2.79 -9.05
N GLY A 62 -10.66 -3.16 -8.61
CA GLY A 62 -10.38 -3.71 -7.29
C GLY A 62 -9.06 -3.17 -6.74
N LEU A 63 -8.94 -3.14 -5.41
CA LEU A 63 -7.80 -2.55 -4.71
C LEU A 63 -7.14 -3.56 -3.78
N ILE A 64 -5.82 -3.58 -3.70
CA ILE A 64 -5.10 -4.37 -2.70
C ILE A 64 -4.03 -3.49 -2.06
N PHE A 65 -4.13 -3.26 -0.74
CA PHE A 65 -3.24 -2.36 -0.02
C PHE A 65 -2.19 -3.12 0.79
N GLY A 66 -0.92 -2.83 0.54
CA GLY A 66 0.22 -3.45 1.21
C GLY A 66 0.96 -2.49 2.12
N PHE A 67 1.05 -2.76 3.42
CA PHE A 67 1.82 -1.91 4.34
C PHE A 67 2.58 -2.66 5.45
N PRO A 68 3.72 -2.14 5.91
CA PRO A 68 4.38 -2.71 7.09
C PRO A 68 3.58 -2.34 8.34
N THR A 69 3.52 -3.26 9.31
CA THR A 69 2.89 -2.95 10.60
C THR A 69 3.66 -1.88 11.38
N ARG A 70 2.90 -1.03 12.07
CA ARG A 70 3.34 -0.08 13.08
C ARG A 70 2.43 -0.20 14.28
N PHE A 71 2.87 -0.96 15.29
CA PHE A 71 2.13 -1.21 16.53
C PHE A 71 0.72 -1.76 16.31
N GLY A 72 0.56 -2.70 15.37
CA GLY A 72 -0.76 -3.25 15.05
C GLY A 72 -1.63 -2.31 14.22
N MET A 73 -1.03 -1.35 13.51
CA MET A 73 -1.72 -0.46 12.57
C MET A 73 -0.92 -0.32 11.28
N MET A 74 -1.52 0.31 10.28
CA MET A 74 -0.82 0.74 9.06
C MET A 74 0.29 1.77 9.35
N ALA A 75 1.23 1.87 8.42
CA ALA A 75 2.22 2.95 8.44
C ALA A 75 1.56 4.32 8.26
N SER A 76 2.13 5.38 8.86
CA SER A 76 1.56 6.73 8.81
C SER A 76 1.39 7.27 7.39
N GLN A 77 2.26 6.86 6.46
CA GLN A 77 2.16 7.17 5.03
C GLN A 77 0.80 6.74 4.44
N PHE A 78 0.31 5.55 4.81
CA PHE A 78 -1.00 5.07 4.36
C PHE A 78 -2.14 5.83 5.03
N LYS A 79 -2.04 6.15 6.32
CA LYS A 79 -3.08 6.93 7.00
C LYS A 79 -3.27 8.29 6.35
N ALA A 80 -2.19 9.01 6.07
CA ALA A 80 -2.29 10.32 5.43
C ALA A 80 -2.69 10.23 3.94
N PHE A 81 -2.34 9.15 3.23
CA PHE A 81 -2.90 8.87 1.89
C PHE A 81 -4.43 8.69 1.93
N PHE A 82 -4.95 7.90 2.88
CA PHE A 82 -6.38 7.72 3.04
C PHE A 82 -7.08 9.00 3.52
N ASP A 83 -6.45 9.82 4.37
CA ASP A 83 -7.01 11.11 4.78
C ASP A 83 -7.20 12.07 3.61
N ALA A 84 -6.35 11.96 2.57
CA ALA A 84 -6.49 12.73 1.34
C ALA A 84 -7.64 12.25 0.42
N THR A 85 -8.33 11.15 0.76
CA THR A 85 -9.45 10.61 -0.05
C THR A 85 -10.83 11.21 0.28
N GLY A 86 -10.90 12.24 1.14
CA GLY A 86 -12.18 12.84 1.56
C GLY A 86 -13.10 13.29 0.42
N GLY A 87 -12.52 13.74 -0.70
CA GLY A 87 -13.30 14.08 -1.91
C GLY A 87 -13.94 12.87 -2.61
N LEU A 88 -13.23 11.74 -2.66
CA LEU A 88 -13.73 10.48 -3.19
C LEU A 88 -14.80 9.88 -2.29
N TRP A 89 -14.60 9.97 -0.97
CA TRP A 89 -15.58 9.51 0.02
C TRP A 89 -16.91 10.25 -0.11
N ARG A 90 -16.87 11.59 -0.17
CA ARG A 90 -18.05 12.44 -0.34
C ARG A 90 -18.84 12.14 -1.62
N THR A 91 -18.17 11.66 -2.66
CA THR A 91 -18.76 11.35 -3.97
C THR A 91 -19.00 9.86 -4.19
N GLN A 92 -18.74 9.03 -3.16
CA GLN A 92 -18.88 7.56 -3.21
C GLN A 92 -18.12 6.90 -4.36
N LYS A 93 -17.01 7.51 -4.83
CA LYS A 93 -16.27 7.04 -6.02
C LYS A 93 -15.58 5.69 -5.84
N LEU A 94 -15.41 5.24 -4.60
CA LEU A 94 -14.83 3.93 -4.27
C LEU A 94 -15.89 2.92 -3.81
N ALA A 95 -17.17 3.30 -3.73
CA ALA A 95 -18.23 2.42 -3.25
C ALA A 95 -18.41 1.22 -4.20
N GLY A 96 -18.53 0.02 -3.63
CA GLY A 96 -18.73 -1.23 -4.36
C GLY A 96 -17.46 -1.85 -4.95
N LYS A 97 -16.30 -1.16 -4.91
CA LYS A 97 -15.03 -1.73 -5.35
C LYS A 97 -14.48 -2.70 -4.28
N PRO A 98 -14.21 -3.98 -4.60
CA PRO A 98 -13.59 -4.90 -3.66
C PRO A 98 -12.20 -4.41 -3.25
N ALA A 99 -11.86 -4.60 -1.97
CA ALA A 99 -10.56 -4.25 -1.42
C ALA A 99 -9.99 -5.41 -0.59
N GLY A 100 -8.70 -5.66 -0.75
CA GLY A 100 -7.91 -6.55 0.09
C GLY A 100 -6.76 -5.80 0.75
N ILE A 101 -6.15 -6.42 1.74
CA ILE A 101 -4.96 -5.90 2.41
C ILE A 101 -3.95 -7.02 2.64
N PHE A 102 -2.68 -6.65 2.73
CA PHE A 102 -1.60 -7.51 3.16
C PHE A 102 -0.54 -6.70 3.88
N TYR A 103 0.25 -7.35 4.72
CA TYR A 103 1.18 -6.65 5.58
C TYR A 103 2.37 -7.51 5.95
N SER A 104 3.43 -6.86 6.42
CA SER A 104 4.60 -7.52 6.99
C SER A 104 4.77 -7.10 8.45
N THR A 105 5.01 -8.06 9.34
CA THR A 105 5.33 -7.80 10.75
C THR A 105 6.79 -8.14 11.06
N GLY A 106 7.31 -7.56 12.14
CA GLY A 106 8.67 -7.86 12.62
C GLY A 106 8.76 -9.09 13.53
N SER A 107 7.63 -9.60 14.03
CA SER A 107 7.60 -10.73 14.96
C SER A 107 6.27 -11.49 14.90
N GLN A 108 6.26 -12.72 15.41
CA GLN A 108 5.12 -13.64 15.32
C GLN A 108 3.84 -13.15 16.05
N GLY A 109 3.96 -12.21 16.99
CA GLY A 109 2.83 -11.54 17.67
C GLY A 109 2.73 -10.04 17.39
N GLY A 110 3.51 -9.53 16.43
CA GLY A 110 3.68 -8.08 16.19
C GLY A 110 2.52 -7.39 15.49
N GLY A 111 1.28 -7.87 15.66
CA GLY A 111 0.09 -7.35 14.99
C GLY A 111 -0.28 -8.08 13.70
N GLN A 112 -0.03 -9.40 13.64
CA GLN A 112 -0.42 -10.25 12.49
C GLN A 112 -1.93 -10.26 12.22
N GLU A 113 -2.74 -9.95 13.23
CA GLU A 113 -4.19 -9.87 13.11
C GLU A 113 -4.67 -8.44 13.26
N THR A 114 -4.14 -7.68 14.22
CA THR A 114 -4.62 -6.32 14.50
C THR A 114 -4.26 -5.29 13.43
N THR A 115 -3.24 -5.55 12.62
CA THR A 115 -2.91 -4.71 11.44
C THR A 115 -3.92 -4.91 10.31
N ALA A 116 -4.65 -6.03 10.32
CA ALA A 116 -5.66 -6.35 9.33
C ALA A 116 -6.93 -5.50 9.47
#